data_AF-A0A7K0A835-F1
#
_entry.id   AF-A0A7K0A835-F1
#
_cell.length_a   1.000
_cell.length_b   1.000
_cell.length_c   1.000
_cell.angle_alpha   90.00
_cell.angle_beta   90.00
_cell.angle_gamma   90.00
#
_symmetry.space_group_name_H-M   'P 1'
#
loop_
_entity.id
_entity.type
_entity.pdbx_description
1 polymer ?
#
loop_
_entity_poly.entity_id
_entity_poly.type
_entity_poly.pdbx_seq_one_letter_code
_entity_poly.pdbx_strand_id
1 'polypeptide(L)'
;MTDTGPERMEAFQARGVAQGKAFDEQCRLVLQGLGFWVNDRPFKVTEVGIEIDAEIKARSGRPYWCEFKGSWHGSRPGSRRTDTVKKALADALLLHVAPVDYPPVLLITSHLPIEGRSGAQMIRTALESGALKDVICLNEPRDMERLRRLAADGPERALEGQEKLFEG
;
A
#
# COMPACT_ATOMS: atom_id res chain seq x y z
N MET A 1 -10.13 -20.70 33.76
CA MET A 1 -10.88 -19.42 33.73
C MET A 1 -10.09 -18.45 32.88
N THR A 2 -10.46 -18.29 31.61
CA THR A 2 -9.82 -17.35 30.69
C THR A 2 -10.45 -15.97 30.89
N ASP A 3 -9.72 -15.09 31.55
CA ASP A 3 -10.08 -13.70 31.77
C ASP A 3 -10.01 -12.91 30.44
N THR A 4 -11.14 -12.87 29.73
CA THR A 4 -11.36 -12.13 28.48
C THR A 4 -12.30 -10.95 28.70
N GLY A 5 -12.09 -10.17 29.76
CA GLY A 5 -12.90 -8.99 30.07
C GLY A 5 -12.83 -7.87 29.02
N PRO A 6 -13.83 -6.97 28.99
CA PRO A 6 -13.97 -5.89 28.01
C PRO A 6 -12.75 -4.95 27.94
N GLU A 7 -12.11 -4.66 29.08
CA GLU A 7 -10.91 -3.79 29.15
C GLU A 7 -9.70 -4.38 28.39
N ARG A 8 -9.51 -5.71 28.42
CA ARG A 8 -8.43 -6.35 27.63
C ARG A 8 -8.71 -6.28 26.13
N MET A 9 -9.98 -6.36 25.73
CA MET A 9 -10.40 -6.25 24.34
C MET A 9 -10.14 -4.84 23.82
N GLU A 10 -10.53 -3.81 24.58
CA GLU A 10 -10.24 -2.41 24.24
C GLU A 10 -8.74 -2.15 24.13
N ALA A 11 -7.93 -2.62 25.09
CA ALA A 11 -6.48 -2.50 25.04
C ALA A 11 -5.86 -3.23 23.82
N PHE A 12 -6.41 -4.39 23.44
CA PHE A 12 -5.97 -5.11 22.25
C PHE A 12 -6.29 -4.37 20.95
N GLN A 13 -7.51 -3.81 20.85
CA GLN A 13 -7.92 -3.01 19.70
C GLN A 13 -7.10 -1.72 19.58
N ALA A 14 -6.92 -0.99 20.69
CA ALA A 14 -6.13 0.24 20.74
C ALA A 14 -4.67 0.01 20.31
N ARG A 15 -4.01 -1.04 20.83
CA ARG A 15 -2.67 -1.45 20.37
C ARG A 15 -2.65 -1.76 18.89
N GLY A 16 -3.70 -2.40 18.41
CA GLY A 16 -3.88 -2.73 17.01
C GLY A 16 -3.90 -1.51 16.08
N VAL A 17 -4.68 -0.49 16.46
CA VAL A 17 -4.78 0.77 15.71
C VAL A 17 -3.44 1.50 15.73
N ALA A 18 -2.79 1.60 16.90
CA ALA A 18 -1.49 2.26 17.02
C ALA A 18 -0.41 1.60 16.14
N GLN A 19 -0.35 0.26 16.12
CA GLN A 19 0.58 -0.47 15.25
C GLN A 19 0.30 -0.27 13.76
N GLY A 20 -0.98 -0.19 13.36
CA GLY A 20 -1.35 0.11 11.98
C GLY A 20 -0.89 1.51 11.56
N LYS A 21 -1.14 2.52 12.39
CA LYS A 21 -0.70 3.91 12.14
C LYS A 21 0.82 4.02 12.02
N ALA A 22 1.57 3.37 12.90
CA ALA A 22 3.03 3.38 12.82
C ALA A 22 3.55 2.73 11.53
N PHE A 23 2.88 1.68 11.05
CA PHE A 23 3.25 1.04 9.79
C PHE A 23 2.91 1.92 8.58
N ASP A 24 1.75 2.57 8.58
CA ASP A 24 1.36 3.55 7.56
C ASP A 24 2.40 4.67 7.43
N GLU A 25 2.77 5.30 8.55
CA GLU A 25 3.76 6.37 8.59
C GLU A 25 5.10 5.91 8.00
N GLN A 26 5.53 4.69 8.36
CA GLN A 26 6.75 4.12 7.82
C GLN A 26 6.66 3.84 6.31
N CYS A 27 5.55 3.30 5.82
CA CYS A 27 5.33 3.12 4.38
C CYS A 27 5.51 4.45 3.64
N ARG A 28 4.90 5.52 4.15
CA ARG A 28 5.02 6.86 3.54
C ARG A 28 6.45 7.37 3.56
N LEU A 29 7.16 7.25 4.67
CA LEU A 29 8.57 7.66 4.78
C LEU A 29 9.47 6.91 3.79
N VAL A 30 9.27 5.58 3.66
CA VAL A 30 10.01 4.78 2.69
C VAL A 30 9.71 5.22 1.27
N LEU A 31 8.43 5.38 0.92
CA LEU A 31 8.00 5.82 -0.42
C LEU A 31 8.57 7.19 -0.78
N GLN A 32 8.50 8.16 0.14
CA GLN A 32 9.10 9.48 -0.02
C GLN A 32 10.62 9.39 -0.19
N GLY A 33 11.30 8.58 0.62
CA GLY A 33 12.74 8.34 0.51
C GLY A 33 13.17 7.69 -0.81
N LEU A 34 12.27 6.97 -1.48
CA LEU A 34 12.49 6.43 -2.83
C LEU A 34 12.19 7.43 -3.95
N GLY A 35 11.69 8.63 -3.62
CA GLY A 35 11.41 9.70 -4.57
C GLY A 35 9.99 9.69 -5.14
N PHE A 36 9.06 8.95 -4.54
CA PHE A 36 7.63 9.13 -4.85
C PHE A 36 7.13 10.44 -4.24
N TRP A 37 6.27 11.15 -4.97
CA TRP A 37 5.31 12.04 -4.31
C TRP A 37 4.26 11.16 -3.62
N VAL A 38 3.92 11.46 -2.37
CA VAL A 38 2.98 10.67 -1.57
C VAL A 38 1.93 11.61 -1.00
N ASN A 39 0.66 11.32 -1.25
CA ASN A 39 -0.43 12.01 -0.57
C ASN A 39 -0.33 11.70 0.94
N ASP A 40 -0.55 12.69 1.81
CA ASP A 40 -0.31 12.56 3.25
C ASP A 40 -1.44 11.84 4.00
N ARG A 41 -2.59 11.63 3.33
CA ARG A 41 -3.81 11.11 3.95
C ARG A 41 -4.49 10.03 3.10
N PRO A 42 -5.20 9.09 3.74
CA PRO A 42 -6.14 8.23 3.04
C PRO A 42 -7.26 9.04 2.40
N PHE A 43 -7.86 8.51 1.34
CA PHE A 43 -8.97 9.15 0.63
C PHE A 43 -10.05 8.13 0.26
N LYS A 44 -11.29 8.63 0.17
CA LYS A 44 -12.45 7.81 -0.17
C LYS A 44 -12.65 7.79 -1.68
N VAL A 45 -12.97 6.60 -2.20
CA VAL A 45 -13.44 6.41 -3.57
C VAL A 45 -14.93 6.09 -3.48
N THR A 46 -15.74 7.14 -3.49
CA THR A 46 -17.18 7.07 -3.16
C THR A 46 -17.99 6.20 -4.10
N GLU A 47 -17.57 6.14 -5.36
CA GLU A 47 -18.20 5.42 -6.46
C GLU A 47 -18.19 3.90 -6.24
N VAL A 48 -17.18 3.39 -5.52
CA VAL A 48 -17.04 1.97 -5.16
C VAL A 48 -17.10 1.71 -3.65
N GLY A 49 -17.28 2.76 -2.85
CA GLY A 49 -17.53 2.66 -1.41
C GLY A 49 -16.32 2.23 -0.57
N ILE A 50 -15.10 2.52 -1.02
CA ILE A 50 -13.86 2.13 -0.33
C ILE A 50 -13.04 3.35 0.13
N GLU A 51 -12.03 3.08 0.96
CA GLU A 51 -10.99 4.04 1.34
C GLU A 51 -9.64 3.44 0.96
N ILE A 52 -8.78 4.25 0.33
CA ILE A 52 -7.42 3.86 -0.08
C ILE A 52 -6.42 4.56 0.84
N ASP A 53 -5.43 3.81 1.31
CA ASP A 53 -4.45 4.30 2.29
C ASP A 53 -3.59 5.44 1.70
N ALA A 54 -3.15 5.36 0.44
CA ALA A 54 -2.40 6.44 -0.20
C ALA A 54 -2.49 6.45 -1.74
N GLU A 55 -2.38 7.66 -2.31
CA GLU A 55 -1.96 7.86 -3.70
C GLU A 55 -0.47 8.21 -3.70
N ILE A 56 0.28 7.59 -4.59
CA ILE A 56 1.67 7.92 -4.85
C ILE A 56 1.90 8.20 -6.34
N LYS A 57 2.90 9.02 -6.65
CA LYS A 57 3.31 9.29 -8.04
C LYS A 57 4.80 9.06 -8.18
N ALA A 58 5.18 8.23 -9.17
CA ALA A 58 6.57 8.02 -9.54
C ALA A 58 7.19 9.32 -10.07
N ARG A 59 8.51 9.37 -10.27
CA ARG A 59 9.20 10.56 -10.80
C ARG A 59 8.66 11.02 -12.15
N SER A 60 8.13 10.10 -12.95
CA SER A 60 7.45 10.36 -14.21
C SER A 60 6.08 11.01 -14.10
N GLY A 61 5.52 11.09 -12.89
CA GLY A 61 4.15 11.51 -12.63
C GLY A 61 3.12 10.38 -12.72
N ARG A 62 3.52 9.14 -13.06
CA ARG A 62 2.61 7.99 -13.12
C ARG A 62 2.01 7.70 -11.73
N PRO A 63 0.67 7.69 -11.58
CA PRO A 63 0.03 7.43 -10.30
C PRO A 63 -0.07 5.93 -10.00
N TYR A 64 -0.01 5.60 -8.71
CA TYR A 64 -0.36 4.30 -8.14
C TYR A 64 -1.17 4.52 -6.86
N TRP A 65 -2.08 3.62 -6.59
CA TRP A 65 -2.82 3.58 -5.32
C TRP A 65 -2.28 2.49 -4.43
N CYS A 66 -2.33 2.68 -3.12
CA CYS A 66 -1.67 1.81 -2.18
C CYS A 66 -2.59 1.37 -1.05
N GLU A 67 -2.49 0.09 -0.73
CA GLU A 67 -2.99 -0.52 0.50
C GLU A 67 -1.80 -0.86 1.41
N PHE A 68 -1.84 -0.45 2.67
CA PHE A 68 -0.80 -0.68 3.67
C PHE A 68 -1.28 -1.69 4.71
N LYS A 69 -0.66 -2.87 4.73
CA LYS A 69 -1.05 -3.94 5.67
C LYS A 69 0.13 -4.48 6.46
N GLY A 70 0.25 -4.11 7.72
CA GLY A 70 1.33 -4.62 8.54
C GLY A 70 1.51 -3.98 9.90
N SER A 71 2.64 -4.33 10.51
CA SER A 71 3.22 -3.67 11.66
C SER A 71 4.74 -3.86 11.61
N TRP A 72 5.51 -2.88 12.10
CA TRP A 72 6.96 -2.96 12.12
C TRP A 72 7.51 -3.62 13.40
N HIS A 73 6.95 -3.23 14.56
CA HIS A 73 7.34 -3.74 15.88
C HIS A 73 6.21 -4.51 16.58
N GLY A 74 5.24 -5.01 15.81
CA GLY A 74 4.04 -5.66 16.33
C GLY A 74 3.93 -7.14 15.98
N SER A 75 2.99 -7.83 16.61
CA SER A 75 2.65 -9.22 16.31
C SER A 75 1.73 -9.36 15.09
N ARG A 76 1.48 -8.29 14.33
CA ARG A 76 0.57 -8.30 13.18
C ARG A 76 1.37 -8.62 11.91
N PRO A 77 1.28 -9.85 11.39
CA PRO A 77 2.22 -10.35 10.39
C PRO A 77 1.75 -10.04 8.97
N GLY A 78 1.21 -8.83 8.73
CA GLY A 78 0.73 -8.38 7.41
C GLY A 78 -0.05 -9.45 6.64
N SER A 79 0.44 -9.78 5.44
CA SER A 79 -0.22 -10.70 4.50
C SER A 79 -0.10 -12.18 4.88
N ARG A 80 0.62 -12.55 5.96
CA ARG A 80 0.53 -13.91 6.53
C ARG A 80 -0.86 -14.22 7.09
N ARG A 81 -1.64 -13.20 7.40
CA ARG A 81 -3.04 -13.32 7.80
C ARG A 81 -3.96 -13.28 6.57
N THR A 82 -4.66 -14.38 6.32
CA THR A 82 -5.62 -14.46 5.20
C THR A 82 -6.70 -13.39 5.27
N ASP A 83 -7.19 -13.03 6.47
CA ASP A 83 -8.19 -11.96 6.61
C ASP A 83 -7.64 -10.58 6.22
N THR A 84 -6.34 -10.34 6.43
CA THR A 84 -5.68 -9.10 6.04
C THR A 84 -5.50 -9.02 4.53
N VAL A 85 -5.15 -10.14 3.89
CA VAL A 85 -5.12 -10.26 2.42
C VAL A 85 -6.50 -9.98 1.82
N LYS A 86 -7.56 -10.60 2.37
CA LYS A 86 -8.93 -10.37 1.88
C LYS A 86 -9.35 -8.91 1.94
N LYS A 87 -8.97 -8.18 2.98
CA LYS A 87 -9.27 -6.74 3.11
C LYS A 87 -8.63 -5.94 1.97
N ALA A 88 -7.31 -6.05 1.80
CA ALA A 88 -6.61 -5.34 0.73
C ALA A 88 -7.12 -5.72 -0.66
N LEU A 89 -7.46 -6.99 -0.87
CA LEU A 89 -7.99 -7.46 -2.15
C LEU A 89 -9.43 -7.00 -2.41
N ALA A 90 -10.26 -6.79 -1.38
CA ALA A 90 -11.61 -6.29 -1.58
C ALA A 90 -11.56 -4.91 -2.27
N ASP A 91 -10.70 -4.02 -1.79
CA ASP A 91 -10.51 -2.69 -2.33
C ASP A 91 -9.93 -2.74 -3.76
N ALA A 92 -8.84 -3.50 -3.96
CA ALA A 92 -8.22 -3.66 -5.27
C ALA A 92 -9.16 -4.28 -6.33
N LEU A 93 -9.94 -5.29 -5.94
CA LEU A 93 -10.87 -5.96 -6.85
C LEU A 93 -12.08 -5.09 -7.19
N LEU A 94 -12.61 -4.32 -6.23
CA LEU A 94 -13.70 -3.37 -6.49
C LEU A 94 -13.27 -2.31 -7.51
N LEU A 95 -12.04 -1.80 -7.39
CA LEU A 95 -11.46 -0.90 -8.39
C LEU A 95 -11.27 -1.57 -9.75
N HIS A 96 -10.83 -2.83 -9.77
CA HIS A 96 -10.56 -3.56 -11.00
C HIS A 96 -11.82 -3.86 -11.82
N VAL A 97 -12.96 -4.10 -11.15
CA VAL A 97 -14.23 -4.45 -11.83
C VAL A 97 -15.15 -3.24 -12.03
N ALA A 98 -14.76 -2.07 -11.53
CA ALA A 98 -15.52 -0.85 -11.72
C ALA A 98 -15.55 -0.45 -13.20
N PRO A 99 -16.60 0.26 -13.66
CA PRO A 99 -16.70 0.71 -15.06
C PRO A 99 -15.76 1.90 -15.39
N VAL A 100 -14.93 2.32 -14.44
CA VAL A 100 -14.00 3.45 -14.56
C VAL A 100 -12.58 2.92 -14.33
N ASP A 101 -11.64 3.39 -15.13
CA ASP A 101 -10.23 3.06 -14.96
C ASP A 101 -9.62 3.83 -13.79
N TYR A 102 -9.15 3.08 -12.80
CA TYR A 102 -8.43 3.60 -11.65
C TYR A 102 -6.91 3.38 -11.77
N PRO A 103 -6.08 4.15 -11.05
CA PRO A 103 -4.65 3.91 -10.97
C PRO A 103 -4.32 2.47 -10.49
N PRO A 104 -3.23 1.86 -10.98
CA PRO A 104 -2.84 0.52 -10.56
C PRO A 104 -2.58 0.44 -9.05
N VAL A 105 -3.04 -0.64 -8.43
CA VAL A 105 -2.96 -0.83 -6.97
C VAL A 105 -1.71 -1.60 -6.56
N LEU A 106 -0.98 -1.09 -5.57
CA LEU A 106 0.13 -1.75 -4.90
C LEU A 106 -0.30 -2.16 -3.49
N LEU A 107 -0.04 -3.42 -3.12
CA LEU A 107 -0.15 -3.84 -1.72
C LEU A 107 1.23 -3.76 -1.07
N ILE A 108 1.40 -2.84 -0.12
CA ILE A 108 2.62 -2.76 0.69
C ILE A 108 2.37 -3.45 2.03
N THR A 109 3.21 -4.43 2.34
CA THR A 109 3.02 -5.31 3.50
C THR A 109 4.28 -5.45 4.33
N SER A 110 4.10 -5.76 5.62
CA SER A 110 5.22 -6.07 6.51
C SER A 110 5.76 -7.49 6.32
N HIS A 111 4.91 -8.41 5.84
CA HIS A 111 5.26 -9.81 5.64
C HIS A 111 4.45 -10.38 4.47
N LEU A 112 5.13 -11.10 3.58
CA LEU A 112 4.48 -11.86 2.51
C LEU A 112 3.58 -12.97 3.04
N PRO A 113 2.55 -13.39 2.28
CA PRO A 113 1.78 -14.57 2.63
C PRO A 113 2.67 -15.81 2.71
N ILE A 114 2.23 -16.81 3.47
CA ILE A 114 2.92 -18.11 3.50
C ILE A 114 2.62 -18.82 2.17
N GLU A 115 3.67 -19.18 1.44
CA GLU A 115 3.57 -19.93 0.19
C GLU A 115 2.77 -21.24 0.36
N GLY A 116 2.03 -21.60 -0.68
CA GLY A 116 1.15 -22.77 -0.67
C GLY A 116 -0.11 -22.64 0.19
N ARG A 117 -0.36 -21.46 0.82
CA ARG A 117 -1.60 -21.19 1.57
C ARG A 117 -2.55 -20.28 0.81
N SER A 118 -3.79 -20.23 1.30
CA SER A 118 -4.88 -19.46 0.69
C SER A 118 -4.53 -18.00 0.41
N GLY A 119 -3.84 -17.30 1.33
CA GLY A 119 -3.43 -15.90 1.13
C GLY A 119 -2.47 -15.72 -0.05
N ALA A 120 -1.53 -16.65 -0.25
CA ALA A 120 -0.60 -16.61 -1.39
C ALA A 120 -1.35 -16.86 -2.71
N GLN A 121 -2.28 -17.82 -2.72
CA GLN A 121 -3.11 -18.09 -3.89
C GLN A 121 -3.99 -16.90 -4.27
N MET A 122 -4.60 -16.23 -3.27
CA MET A 122 -5.41 -15.03 -3.51
C MET A 122 -4.60 -13.89 -4.13
N ILE A 123 -3.40 -13.62 -3.58
CA ILE A 123 -2.50 -12.60 -4.12
C ILE A 123 -2.08 -12.94 -5.55
N ARG A 124 -1.71 -14.21 -5.81
CA ARG A 124 -1.34 -14.67 -7.15
C ARG A 124 -2.46 -14.42 -8.16
N THR A 125 -3.69 -14.82 -7.83
CA THR A 125 -4.85 -14.60 -8.69
C THR A 125 -5.09 -13.12 -8.95
N ALA A 126 -4.95 -12.24 -7.96
CA ALA A 126 -5.12 -10.80 -8.13
C ALA A 126 -4.03 -10.14 -8.99
N LEU A 127 -2.78 -10.64 -8.90
CA LEU A 127 -1.68 -10.20 -9.77
C LEU A 127 -1.91 -10.67 -11.22
N GLU A 128 -2.32 -11.92 -11.41
CA GLU A 128 -2.60 -12.51 -12.72
C GLU A 128 -3.80 -11.86 -13.42
N SER A 129 -4.82 -11.43 -12.66
CA SER A 129 -5.96 -10.69 -13.21
C SER A 129 -5.64 -9.23 -13.51
N GLY A 130 -4.54 -8.69 -12.96
CA GLY A 130 -4.19 -7.26 -13.02
C GLY A 130 -4.93 -6.39 -12.00
N ALA A 131 -5.69 -6.96 -11.07
CA ALA A 131 -6.31 -6.21 -9.97
C ALA A 131 -5.26 -5.63 -9.02
N LEU A 132 -4.15 -6.35 -8.82
CA LEU A 132 -2.94 -5.82 -8.20
C LEU A 132 -1.85 -5.65 -9.25
N LYS A 133 -1.10 -4.56 -9.15
CA LYS A 133 0.10 -4.32 -9.94
C LYS A 133 1.33 -5.04 -9.37
N ASP A 134 1.50 -5.00 -8.05
CA ASP A 134 2.59 -5.69 -7.33
C ASP A 134 2.21 -5.84 -5.84
N VAL A 135 2.92 -6.74 -5.16
CA VAL A 135 2.93 -6.85 -3.71
C VAL A 135 4.36 -6.62 -3.24
N ILE A 136 4.54 -5.63 -2.37
CA ILE A 136 5.85 -5.18 -1.90
C ILE A 136 5.96 -5.43 -0.41
N CYS A 137 6.93 -6.25 -0.01
CA CYS A 137 7.30 -6.44 1.38
C CYS A 137 8.51 -5.56 1.73
N LEU A 138 8.34 -4.58 2.63
CA LEU A 138 9.37 -3.56 2.88
C LEU A 138 10.68 -4.12 3.47
N ASN A 139 10.64 -5.31 4.08
CA ASN A 139 11.81 -6.00 4.60
C ASN A 139 12.44 -6.98 3.60
N GLU A 140 11.86 -7.16 2.40
CA GLU A 140 12.39 -8.03 1.37
C GLU A 140 13.21 -7.21 0.35
N PRO A 141 14.53 -7.42 0.25
CA PRO A 141 15.39 -6.61 -0.62
C PRO A 141 14.98 -6.63 -2.09
N ARG A 142 14.46 -7.78 -2.57
CA ARG A 142 13.99 -7.93 -3.96
C ARG A 142 12.73 -7.11 -4.24
N ASP A 143 11.84 -7.00 -3.26
CA ASP A 143 10.62 -6.20 -3.38
C ASP A 143 10.95 -4.72 -3.33
N MET A 144 11.87 -4.31 -2.45
CA MET A 144 12.40 -2.95 -2.40
C MET A 144 13.08 -2.53 -3.71
N GLU A 145 13.77 -3.45 -4.38
CA GLU A 145 14.34 -3.20 -5.71
C GLU A 145 13.25 -2.99 -6.78
N ARG A 146 12.18 -3.80 -6.78
CA ARG A 146 11.03 -3.56 -7.68
C ARG A 146 10.38 -2.21 -7.40
N LEU A 147 10.19 -1.85 -6.14
CA LEU A 147 9.62 -0.56 -5.75
C LEU A 147 10.51 0.62 -6.17
N ARG A 148 11.84 0.50 -6.07
CA ARG A 148 12.79 1.50 -6.58
C ARG A 148 12.67 1.71 -8.08
N ARG A 149 12.52 0.62 -8.85
CA ARG A 149 12.32 0.70 -10.29
C ARG A 149 11.02 1.40 -10.63
N LEU A 150 9.93 1.09 -9.92
CA LEU A 150 8.66 1.81 -10.07
C LEU A 150 8.82 3.32 -9.79
N ALA A 151 9.61 3.70 -8.79
CA ALA A 151 9.88 5.11 -8.50
C ALA A 151 10.68 5.82 -9.61
N ALA A 152 11.56 5.07 -10.29
CA ALA A 152 12.42 5.54 -11.36
C ALA A 152 11.76 5.50 -12.74
N ASP A 153 10.60 4.84 -12.89
CA ASP A 153 10.01 4.55 -14.20
C ASP A 153 9.44 5.81 -14.87
N GLY A 154 10.29 6.46 -15.68
CA GLY A 154 10.05 7.51 -16.68
C GLY A 154 11.14 8.60 -16.63
N PRO A 155 11.28 9.42 -17.70
CA PRO A 155 12.54 10.08 -18.03
C PRO A 155 13.01 10.97 -16.88
N GLU A 156 14.32 11.00 -16.67
CA GLU A 156 14.98 12.01 -15.86
C GLU A 156 14.41 13.37 -16.30
N ARG A 157 13.73 14.09 -15.39
CA ARG A 157 13.33 15.46 -15.68
C ARG A 157 14.62 16.21 -15.97
N ALA A 158 14.91 16.46 -17.25
CA ALA A 158 15.83 17.51 -17.61
C ALA A 158 15.33 18.75 -16.87
N LEU A 159 16.17 19.28 -15.98
CA LEU A 159 15.97 20.56 -15.34
C LEU A 159 16.10 21.64 -16.43
N GLU A 160 15.10 21.77 -17.29
CA GLU A 160 15.02 22.82 -18.29
C GLU A 160 13.68 23.53 -18.16
N GLY A 161 13.72 24.80 -17.77
CA GLY A 161 12.61 25.73 -17.97
C GLY A 161 11.90 26.28 -16.73
N GLN A 162 12.63 26.70 -15.69
CA GLN A 162 12.11 27.69 -14.72
C GLN A 162 13.02 28.93 -14.64
N GLU A 163 13.34 29.53 -15.79
CA GLU A 163 13.94 30.87 -15.84
C GLU A 163 13.34 31.71 -16.98
N LYS A 164 12.01 31.75 -17.16
CA LYS A 164 11.35 32.78 -17.99
C LYS A 164 9.92 33.07 -17.53
N LEU A 165 9.74 33.42 -16.25
CA LEU A 165 8.47 33.96 -15.78
C LEU A 165 8.67 35.06 -14.72
N PHE A 166 9.66 35.94 -14.93
CA PHE A 166 9.82 37.20 -14.18
C PHE A 166 10.42 38.30 -15.08
N GLU A 167 9.90 38.46 -16.29
CA GLU A 167 10.00 39.71 -17.03
C GLU A 167 8.62 40.00 -17.63
N GLY A 168 7.89 40.87 -16.94
CA GLY A 168 6.55 41.35 -17.25
C GLY A 168 6.12 42.36 -16.21
#